data_AF-A0A371E730-F1
#
_entry.id   AF-A0A371E730-F1
#
_cell.length_a   1.000
_cell.length_b   1.000
_cell.length_c   1.000
_cell.angle_alpha   90.00
_cell.angle_beta   90.00
_cell.angle_gamma   90.00
#
_symmetry.space_group_name_H-M   'P 1'
#
loop_
_entity.id
_entity.type
_entity.pdbx_description
1 polymer ?
#
loop_
_entity_poly.entity_id
_entity_poly.type
_entity_poly.pdbx_seq_one_letter_code
_entity_poly.pdbx_strand_id
1 'polypeptide(L)'
;MQMGVFCLPAGKVFPLHDHPGMTVLSKLLYGSAYVKAYDWITLDSTGCQTIGLAGRVVDEVIKAPHEPSILFPRSGGNIHSFTALTPCAILDVLSPPYSEDFGRPSTYYSDIPIPSLNGYSILEEKPMPNDLVVQGAPYLGPSIVTVDDYNFGQIDFDNHV
;
A
#
# COMPACT_ATOMS: atom_id res chain seq x y z
N MET A 1 9.75 2.03 -9.69
CA MET A 1 8.75 1.03 -9.27
C MET A 1 9.40 0.10 -8.26
N GLN A 2 8.65 -0.38 -7.26
CA GLN A 2 9.10 -1.38 -6.30
C GLN A 2 8.04 -2.47 -6.17
N MET A 3 8.47 -3.71 -5.96
CA MET A 3 7.59 -4.84 -5.67
C MET A 3 7.96 -5.43 -4.31
N GLY A 4 6.97 -5.81 -3.52
CA GLY A 4 7.17 -6.43 -2.21
C GLY A 4 6.06 -7.42 -1.89
N VAL A 5 6.39 -8.46 -1.12
CA VAL A 5 5.39 -9.39 -0.57
C VAL A 5 5.42 -9.28 0.94
N PHE A 6 4.29 -8.88 1.52
CA PHE A 6 4.11 -8.86 2.97
C PHE A 6 3.51 -10.18 3.41
N CYS A 7 4.25 -10.95 4.21
CA CYS A 7 3.78 -12.17 4.84
C CYS A 7 3.33 -11.87 6.28
N LEU A 8 2.02 -11.93 6.54
CA LEU A 8 1.47 -11.60 7.86
C LEU A 8 1.03 -12.89 8.59
N PRO A 9 1.53 -13.13 9.82
CA PRO A 9 0.94 -14.12 10.71
C PRO A 9 -0.51 -13.77 11.07
N ALA A 10 -1.33 -14.78 11.40
CA ALA A 10 -2.70 -14.55 11.86
C ALA A 10 -2.74 -13.62 13.07
N GLY A 11 -3.70 -12.69 13.06
CA GLY A 11 -3.89 -11.67 14.10
C GLY A 11 -2.94 -10.47 14.01
N LYS A 12 -1.97 -10.46 13.08
CA LYS A 12 -1.09 -9.30 12.88
C LYS A 12 -1.75 -8.22 12.04
N VAL A 13 -1.42 -6.98 12.37
CA VAL A 13 -1.97 -5.79 11.74
C VAL A 13 -0.85 -5.03 11.06
N PHE A 14 -1.01 -4.71 9.79
CA PHE A 14 -0.29 -3.60 9.16
C PHE A 14 -1.16 -2.35 9.41
N PRO A 15 -0.70 -1.40 10.24
CA PRO A 15 -1.52 -0.28 10.71
C PRO A 15 -1.92 0.65 9.57
N LEU A 16 -2.92 1.48 9.83
CA LEU A 16 -3.44 2.46 8.88
C LEU A 16 -2.34 3.42 8.44
N HIS A 17 -2.04 3.45 7.14
CA HIS A 17 -0.96 4.24 6.55
C HIS A 17 -1.31 4.74 5.14
N ASP A 18 -0.65 5.80 4.68
CA ASP A 18 -0.86 6.39 3.35
C ASP A 18 0.22 6.03 2.32
N HIS A 19 -0.03 6.43 1.08
CA HIS A 19 0.81 6.22 -0.10
C HIS A 19 0.95 7.54 -0.89
N PRO A 20 1.76 8.51 -0.40
CA PRO A 20 1.73 9.88 -0.91
C PRO A 20 2.27 9.97 -2.34
N GLY A 21 1.38 10.36 -3.27
CA GLY A 21 1.74 10.50 -4.69
C GLY A 21 1.92 9.18 -5.43
N MET A 22 1.49 8.06 -4.84
CA MET A 22 1.75 6.72 -5.37
C MET A 22 0.49 6.08 -5.95
N THR A 23 0.68 5.25 -6.96
CA THR A 23 -0.30 4.25 -7.40
C THR A 23 0.20 2.90 -6.94
N VAL A 24 -0.67 2.11 -6.30
CA VAL A 24 -0.31 0.78 -5.79
C VAL A 24 -1.31 -0.24 -6.28
N LEU A 25 -0.79 -1.32 -6.88
CA LEU A 25 -1.55 -2.52 -7.17
C LEU A 25 -1.26 -3.54 -6.08
N SER A 26 -2.32 -4.05 -5.45
CA SER A 26 -2.24 -5.01 -4.34
C SER A 26 -2.99 -6.29 -4.68
N LYS A 27 -2.41 -7.44 -4.37
CA LYS A 27 -3.06 -8.75 -4.56
C LYS A 27 -2.83 -9.66 -3.36
N LEU A 28 -3.91 -10.17 -2.79
CA LEU A 28 -3.86 -11.26 -1.81
C LEU A 28 -3.50 -12.57 -2.51
N LEU A 29 -2.31 -13.10 -2.23
CA LEU A 29 -1.78 -14.33 -2.84
C LEU A 29 -2.38 -15.59 -2.18
N TYR A 30 -2.50 -15.59 -0.86
CA TYR A 30 -3.15 -16.66 -0.09
C TYR A 30 -3.68 -16.13 1.25
N GLY A 31 -4.56 -16.92 1.88
CA GLY A 31 -5.11 -16.62 3.20
C GLY A 31 -6.31 -15.67 3.15
N SER A 32 -6.52 -14.95 4.24
CA SER A 32 -7.59 -13.95 4.38
C SER A 32 -7.15 -12.80 5.28
N ALA A 33 -7.62 -11.62 4.95
CA ALA A 33 -7.36 -10.39 5.69
C ALA A 33 -8.61 -9.53 5.74
N TYR A 34 -8.79 -8.81 6.83
CA TYR A 34 -9.70 -7.69 6.90
C TYR A 34 -8.97 -6.43 6.42
N VAL A 35 -9.60 -5.70 5.48
CA VAL A 35 -9.07 -4.49 4.87
C VAL A 35 -9.99 -3.33 5.18
N LYS A 36 -9.39 -2.24 5.62
CA LYS A 36 -10.06 -0.98 5.85
C LYS A 36 -9.28 0.10 5.11
N ALA A 37 -9.95 0.85 4.25
CA ALA A 37 -9.32 1.88 3.42
C ALA A 37 -10.17 3.15 3.31
N TYR A 38 -9.49 4.28 3.12
CA TYR A 38 -10.07 5.62 3.11
C TYR A 38 -9.41 6.49 2.04
N ASP A 39 -10.15 7.50 1.61
CA ASP A 39 -9.63 8.65 0.87
C ASP A 39 -10.01 9.94 1.59
N TRP A 40 -9.13 10.95 1.52
CA TRP A 40 -9.39 12.27 2.10
C TRP A 40 -10.58 12.97 1.43
N ILE A 41 -11.48 13.54 2.25
CA ILE A 41 -12.56 14.44 1.80
C ILE A 41 -12.12 15.89 2.00
N THR A 42 -11.65 16.19 3.21
CA THR A 42 -11.06 17.47 3.56
C THR A 42 -9.84 17.23 4.42
N LEU A 43 -8.70 17.76 3.98
CA LEU A 43 -7.42 17.65 4.67
C LEU A 43 -7.06 19.01 5.26
N ASP A 44 -6.81 19.05 6.57
CA ASP A 44 -6.17 20.19 7.20
C ASP A 44 -4.69 19.85 7.44
N SER A 45 -3.84 20.40 6.58
CA SER A 45 -2.38 20.28 6.67
C SER A 45 -1.73 21.58 7.14
N THR A 46 -2.48 22.48 7.78
CA THR A 46 -1.95 23.80 8.22
C THR A 46 -1.20 23.75 9.54
N GLY A 47 -1.33 22.64 10.30
CA GLY A 47 -0.64 22.39 11.57
C GLY A 47 0.62 21.52 11.43
N CYS A 48 1.25 21.21 12.57
CA CYS A 48 2.40 20.31 12.64
C CYS A 48 2.06 18.82 12.44
N GLN A 49 0.77 18.46 12.42
CA GLN A 49 0.28 17.08 12.26
C GLN A 49 -0.87 17.05 11.27
N THR A 50 -0.91 16.00 10.44
CA THR A 50 -1.95 15.79 9.45
C THR A 50 -3.24 15.32 10.12
N ILE A 51 -4.33 16.08 9.96
CA ILE A 51 -5.66 15.69 10.45
C ILE A 51 -6.72 16.03 9.40
N GLY A 52 -7.74 15.20 9.27
CA GLY A 52 -8.79 15.47 8.29
C GLY A 52 -9.97 14.53 8.34
N LEU A 53 -11.01 14.89 7.60
CA LEU A 53 -12.16 14.03 7.34
C LEU A 53 -11.82 13.10 6.17
N ALA A 54 -12.01 11.80 6.37
CA ALA A 54 -11.84 10.80 5.33
C ALA A 54 -13.12 9.98 5.13
N GLY A 55 -13.38 9.64 3.87
CA GLY A 55 -14.47 8.78 3.46
C GLY A 55 -13.96 7.35 3.32
N ARG A 56 -14.71 6.40 3.85
CA ARG A 56 -14.39 4.97 3.80
C ARG A 56 -14.66 4.42 2.41
N VAL A 57 -13.64 3.79 1.83
CA VAL A 57 -13.66 3.21 0.48
C VAL A 57 -13.81 1.69 0.56
N VAL A 58 -13.12 1.07 1.51
CA VAL A 58 -13.13 -0.38 1.73
C VAL A 58 -13.34 -0.66 3.21
N ASP A 59 -14.19 -1.64 3.51
CA ASP A 59 -14.46 -2.15 4.86
C ASP A 59 -14.95 -3.60 4.77
N GLU A 60 -14.05 -4.51 4.45
CA GLU A 60 -14.44 -5.88 4.14
C GLU A 60 -13.37 -6.92 4.49
N VAL A 61 -13.80 -8.18 4.50
CA VAL A 61 -12.91 -9.33 4.59
C VAL A 61 -12.65 -9.86 3.20
N ILE A 62 -11.37 -9.86 2.78
CA ILE A 62 -10.92 -10.48 1.54
C ILE A 62 -10.34 -11.87 1.82
N LYS A 63 -10.58 -12.80 0.90
CA LYS A 63 -10.09 -14.19 0.97
C LYS A 63 -9.60 -14.63 -0.40
N ALA A 64 -8.44 -15.28 -0.44
CA ALA A 64 -7.89 -15.80 -1.69
C ALA A 64 -8.72 -17.00 -2.22
N PRO A 65 -8.90 -17.14 -3.56
CA PRO A 65 -8.47 -16.20 -4.58
C PRO A 65 -9.30 -14.91 -4.57
N HIS A 66 -8.63 -13.77 -4.74
CA HIS A 66 -9.25 -12.45 -4.83
C HIS A 66 -8.66 -11.69 -6.02
N GLU A 67 -9.48 -10.86 -6.66
CA GLU A 67 -9.00 -9.96 -7.71
C GLU A 67 -8.04 -8.93 -7.13
N PRO A 68 -7.05 -8.45 -7.89
CA PRO A 68 -6.20 -7.36 -7.45
C PRO A 68 -7.01 -6.08 -7.21
N SER A 69 -6.59 -5.28 -6.23
CA SER A 69 -7.08 -3.93 -6.02
C SER A 69 -6.05 -2.91 -6.51
N ILE A 70 -6.52 -1.70 -6.82
CA ILE A 70 -5.66 -0.58 -7.18
C ILE A 70 -6.06 0.65 -6.37
N LEU A 71 -5.06 1.33 -5.80
CA LEU A 71 -5.20 2.68 -5.26
C LEU A 71 -4.41 3.67 -6.10
N PHE A 72 -4.88 4.92 -6.10
CA PHE A 72 -4.29 6.07 -6.76
C PHE A 72 -3.88 7.11 -5.70
N PRO A 73 -3.15 8.18 -6.09
CA PRO A 73 -2.70 9.18 -5.13
C PRO A 73 -3.80 9.88 -4.31
N ARG A 74 -5.05 9.87 -4.80
CA ARG A 74 -6.20 10.55 -4.16
C ARG A 74 -7.51 9.78 -4.26
N SER A 75 -7.48 8.51 -4.66
CA SER A 75 -8.69 7.70 -4.82
C SER A 75 -8.38 6.20 -4.72
N GLY A 76 -9.41 5.40 -4.44
CA GLY A 76 -9.28 3.94 -4.37
C GLY A 76 -8.78 3.44 -3.01
N GLY A 77 -8.80 4.28 -1.98
CA GLY A 77 -8.37 3.91 -0.64
C GLY A 77 -6.87 4.11 -0.42
N ASN A 78 -6.35 5.30 -0.71
CA ASN A 78 -4.93 5.64 -0.55
C ASN A 78 -4.43 5.41 0.89
N ILE A 79 -5.30 5.56 1.88
CA ILE A 79 -4.97 5.32 3.28
C ILE A 79 -5.61 4.00 3.70
N HIS A 80 -4.82 2.98 4.03
CA HIS A 80 -5.36 1.65 4.30
C HIS A 80 -4.64 0.88 5.40
N SER A 81 -5.32 -0.14 5.94
CA SER A 81 -4.75 -1.09 6.90
C SER A 81 -5.13 -2.52 6.53
N PHE A 82 -4.28 -3.44 6.95
CA PHE A 82 -4.48 -4.88 6.77
C PHE A 82 -4.49 -5.55 8.14
N THR A 83 -5.50 -6.37 8.42
CA THR A 83 -5.53 -7.26 9.59
C THR A 83 -5.61 -8.70 9.12
N ALA A 84 -4.54 -9.47 9.31
CA ALA A 84 -4.49 -10.86 8.89
C ALA A 84 -5.44 -11.72 9.74
N LEU A 85 -6.44 -12.35 9.13
CA LEU A 85 -7.38 -13.24 9.82
C LEU A 85 -6.85 -14.68 9.86
N THR A 86 -6.13 -15.07 8.82
CA THR A 86 -5.29 -16.28 8.76
C THR A 86 -3.87 -15.84 8.42
N PRO A 87 -2.87 -16.74 8.48
CA PRO A 87 -1.61 -16.44 7.80
C PRO A 87 -1.92 -16.09 6.33
N CYS A 88 -1.38 -14.97 5.86
CA CYS A 88 -1.64 -14.48 4.51
C CYS A 88 -0.40 -13.84 3.89
N ALA A 89 -0.41 -13.70 2.58
CA ALA A 89 0.59 -12.92 1.85
C ALA A 89 -0.07 -11.95 0.88
N ILE A 90 0.38 -10.71 0.89
CA ILE A 90 -0.10 -9.63 0.02
C ILE A 90 1.07 -9.17 -0.83
N LEU A 91 0.92 -9.23 -2.15
CA LEU A 91 1.85 -8.65 -3.12
C LEU A 91 1.46 -7.21 -3.39
N ASP A 92 2.39 -6.28 -3.21
CA ASP A 92 2.25 -4.88 -3.60
C ASP A 92 3.23 -4.51 -4.71
N VAL A 93 2.74 -3.77 -5.70
CA VAL A 93 3.52 -3.11 -6.74
C VAL A 93 3.31 -1.61 -6.64
N LEU A 94 4.34 -0.88 -6.25
CA LEU A 94 4.29 0.54 -5.93
C LEU A 94 4.97 1.39 -7.01
N SER A 95 4.27 2.43 -7.47
CA SER A 95 4.80 3.36 -8.48
C SER A 95 4.40 4.81 -8.20
N PRO A 96 5.36 5.70 -7.90
CA PRO A 96 6.75 5.41 -7.48
C PRO A 96 6.78 4.69 -6.11
N PRO A 97 7.94 4.20 -5.64
CA PRO A 97 8.08 3.78 -4.25
C PRO A 97 8.14 4.97 -3.28
N TYR A 98 7.96 4.66 -1.99
CA TYR A 98 8.31 5.56 -0.90
C TYR A 98 9.75 6.04 -1.01
N SER A 99 10.00 7.26 -0.53
CA SER A 99 11.34 7.84 -0.43
C SER A 99 11.30 9.07 0.45
N GLU A 100 12.08 9.08 1.53
CA GLU A 100 12.23 10.27 2.36
C GLU A 100 12.89 11.43 1.58
N ASP A 101 13.94 11.14 0.81
CA ASP A 101 14.67 12.13 0.00
C ASP A 101 13.79 12.88 -1.00
N PHE A 102 12.74 12.23 -1.49
CA PHE A 102 11.78 12.81 -2.42
C PHE A 102 10.43 13.16 -1.78
N GLY A 103 10.37 13.30 -0.45
CA GLY A 103 9.19 13.78 0.26
C GLY A 103 7.99 12.82 0.22
N ARG A 104 8.24 11.51 0.13
CA ARG A 104 7.23 10.45 0.18
C ARG A 104 7.52 9.44 1.30
N PRO A 105 7.62 9.87 2.58
CA PRO A 105 7.59 8.92 3.69
C PRO A 105 6.19 8.31 3.82
N SER A 106 6.08 7.15 4.45
CA SER A 106 4.76 6.64 4.87
C SER A 106 4.36 7.30 6.18
N THR A 107 3.12 7.79 6.24
CA THR A 107 2.51 8.39 7.43
C THR A 107 1.50 7.40 8.00
N TYR A 108 1.44 7.31 9.33
CA TYR A 108 0.50 6.42 10.03
C TYR A 108 -0.63 7.22 10.67
N TYR A 109 -1.81 6.61 10.78
CA TYR A 109 -3.01 7.28 11.25
C TYR A 109 -3.77 6.47 12.32
N SER A 110 -4.52 7.18 13.15
CA SER A 110 -5.64 6.64 13.92
C SER A 110 -6.94 7.01 13.23
N ASP A 111 -7.88 6.06 13.08
CA ASP A 111 -9.24 6.36 12.64
C ASP A 111 -10.18 6.57 13.84
N ILE A 112 -10.84 7.72 13.87
CA ILE A 112 -11.83 8.11 14.88
C ILE A 112 -13.20 8.14 14.20
N PRO A 113 -14.06 7.13 14.42
CA PRO A 113 -15.39 7.08 13.80
C PRO A 113 -16.25 8.26 14.23
N ILE A 114 -17.08 8.77 13.30
CA ILE A 114 -18.06 9.81 13.59
C ILE A 114 -19.43 9.14 13.74
N PRO A 115 -20.01 9.00 14.96
CA PRO A 115 -21.22 8.19 15.17
C PRO A 115 -22.43 8.65 14.35
N SER A 116 -22.54 9.94 14.07
CA SER A 116 -23.63 10.53 13.29
C SER A 116 -23.41 10.50 11.77
N LEU A 117 -22.21 10.11 11.30
CA LEU A 117 -21.85 10.15 9.89
C LEU A 117 -21.20 8.82 9.46
N ASN A 118 -22.05 7.84 9.18
CA ASN A 118 -21.62 6.50 8.80
C ASN A 118 -20.76 6.52 7.53
N GLY A 119 -19.68 5.73 7.51
CA GLY A 119 -18.73 5.68 6.41
C GLY A 119 -17.71 6.81 6.40
N TYR A 120 -17.69 7.68 7.41
CA TYR A 120 -16.68 8.73 7.55
C TYR A 120 -15.98 8.63 8.90
N SER A 121 -14.69 8.97 8.90
CA SER A 121 -13.86 9.02 10.09
C SER A 121 -13.01 10.29 10.06
N ILE A 122 -12.66 10.80 11.24
CA ILE A 122 -11.52 11.70 11.36
C ILE A 122 -10.27 10.82 11.39
N LEU A 123 -9.31 11.09 10.51
CA LEU A 123 -7.99 10.47 10.57
C LEU A 123 -7.01 11.48 11.14
N GLU A 124 -6.26 11.04 12.15
CA GLU A 124 -5.25 11.84 12.85
C GLU A 124 -3.90 11.14 12.72
N GLU A 125 -2.89 11.88 12.28
CA GLU A 125 -1.52 11.40 12.19
C GLU A 125 -1.00 10.94 13.55
N LYS A 126 -0.29 9.82 13.55
CA LYS A 126 0.37 9.28 14.73
C LYS A 126 1.79 8.82 14.41
N PRO A 127 2.67 8.74 15.43
CA PRO A 127 3.96 8.08 15.26
C PRO A 127 3.79 6.62 14.81
N MET A 128 4.80 6.11 14.09
CA MET A 128 4.89 4.69 13.78
C MET A 128 4.76 3.85 15.07
N PRO A 129 3.88 2.83 15.10
CA PRO A 129 3.72 2.02 16.29
C PRO A 129 5.03 1.31 16.69
N ASN A 130 5.40 1.37 17.96
CA ASN A 130 6.64 0.77 18.47
C ASN A 130 6.69 -0.76 18.34
N ASP A 131 5.53 -1.41 18.22
CA ASP A 131 5.36 -2.85 18.05
C ASP A 131 5.26 -3.27 16.58
N LEU A 132 5.28 -2.33 15.64
CA LEU A 132 5.39 -2.61 14.21
C LEU A 132 6.82 -3.01 13.87
N VAL A 133 7.01 -4.30 13.61
CA VAL A 133 8.31 -4.85 13.18
C VAL A 133 8.14 -5.48 11.80
N VAL A 134 8.76 -4.88 10.79
CA VAL A 134 8.82 -5.41 9.43
C VAL A 134 10.25 -5.89 9.17
N GLN A 135 10.42 -7.20 9.02
CA GLN A 135 11.72 -7.81 8.74
C GLN A 135 11.82 -8.17 7.26
N GLY A 136 12.82 -7.63 6.57
CA GLY A 136 13.14 -8.02 5.21
C GLY A 136 13.75 -9.43 5.17
N ALA A 137 13.39 -10.19 4.14
CA ALA A 137 14.00 -11.48 3.82
C ALA A 137 14.38 -11.51 2.33
N PRO A 138 15.44 -12.23 1.94
CA PRO A 138 15.78 -12.40 0.53
C PRO A 138 14.67 -13.15 -0.19
N TYR A 139 14.38 -12.76 -1.43
CA TYR A 139 13.46 -13.48 -2.28
C TYR A 139 14.10 -14.79 -2.76
N LEU A 140 13.43 -15.91 -2.50
CA LEU A 140 13.90 -17.26 -2.82
C LEU A 140 13.07 -17.95 -3.92
N GLY A 141 12.18 -17.20 -4.58
CA GLY A 141 11.37 -17.73 -5.69
C GLY A 141 12.15 -17.78 -7.01
N PRO A 142 11.47 -18.09 -8.13
CA PRO A 142 12.07 -18.09 -9.46
C PRO A 142 12.70 -16.74 -9.82
N SER A 143 13.83 -16.77 -10.53
CA SER A 143 14.57 -15.56 -10.93
C SER A 143 13.67 -14.55 -11.65
N ILE A 144 13.83 -13.28 -11.27
CA ILE A 144 13.21 -12.15 -11.94
C ILE A 144 14.22 -11.68 -13.00
N VAL A 145 13.89 -11.88 -14.27
CA VAL A 145 14.72 -11.44 -15.40
C VAL A 145 14.33 -9.99 -15.72
N THR A 146 15.28 -9.07 -15.73
CA THR A 146 15.05 -7.68 -16.14
C THR A 146 15.35 -7.52 -17.63
N VAL A 147 14.89 -6.41 -18.23
CA VAL A 147 15.14 -6.13 -19.65
C VAL A 147 16.64 -6.00 -19.95
N ASP A 148 17.46 -5.65 -18.94
CA ASP A 148 18.92 -5.56 -19.05
C ASP A 148 19.60 -6.94 -19.13
N ASP A 149 18.92 -8.02 -18.70
CA ASP A 149 19.40 -9.39 -18.86
C ASP A 149 19.25 -9.90 -20.31
N TYR A 150 18.47 -9.18 -21.14
CA TYR A 150 18.46 -9.38 -22.58
C TYR A 150 19.54 -8.49 -23.21
N ASN A 151 20.74 -9.06 -23.41
CA ASN A 151 21.66 -8.54 -24.40
C ASN A 151 20.94 -8.50 -25.75
N PHE A 152 20.53 -7.30 -26.19
CA PHE A 152 20.30 -7.04 -27.61
C PHE A 152 21.66 -7.16 -28.30
N GLY A 153 22.07 -8.40 -28.56
CA GLY A 153 23.14 -8.70 -29.48
C GLY A 153 22.72 -8.15 -30.84
N GLN A 154 23.36 -7.06 -31.24
CA GLN A 154 23.67 -6.74 -32.62
C GLN A 154 22.45 -6.73 -33.56
N ILE A 155 21.58 -5.72 -33.39
CA ILE A 155 20.77 -5.27 -34.52
C ILE A 155 21.67 -4.27 -35.27
N ASP A 156 22.31 -4.75 -36.34
CA ASP A 156 22.96 -3.91 -37.32
C ASP A 156 21.91 -2.92 -37.84
N PHE A 157 22.08 -1.64 -37.53
CA PHE A 157 21.45 -0.58 -38.31
C PHE A 157 22.23 -0.48 -39.61
N ASP A 158 22.02 -1.45 -40.50
CA ASP A 158 22.43 -1.31 -41.88
C ASP A 158 21.58 -0.19 -42.48
N ASN A 159 22.26 0.92 -42.74
CA ASN A 159 21.78 2.02 -43.54
C ASN A 159 21.13 1.49 -44.82
N HIS A 160 19.94 1.96 -45.18
CA HIS A 160 19.65 2.39 -46.56
C HIS A 160 18.36 3.23 -46.62
N VAL A 161 18.58 4.51 -46.95
CA VAL A 161 17.74 5.51 -47.64
C VAL A 161 16.41 5.93 -47.01
#